data_AF-W5YKW2-F1
#
_entry.id   AF-W5YKW2-F1
#
_cell.length_a   1.000
_cell.length_b   1.000
_cell.length_c   1.000
_cell.angle_alpha   90.00
_cell.angle_beta   90.00
_cell.angle_gamma   90.00
#
_symmetry.space_group_name_H-M   'P 1'
#
loop_
_entity.id
_entity.type
_entity.pdbx_description
1 polymer ?
#
loop_
_entity_poly.entity_id
_entity_poly.type
_entity_poly.pdbx_seq_one_letter_code
_entity_poly.pdbx_strand_id
1 'polypeptide(L)' 'MSTDLESLLADLHLAITEQLLERVKTGVATASELNVARQMLKDNNIELRPNATSPLGKLADALPDAFDVDDQYPRH' A
#
# COMPACT_ATOMS: atom_id res chain seq x y z
N MET A 1 7.10 -22.69 -20.93
CA MET A 1 6.06 -22.14 -21.82
C MET A 1 4.80 -21.95 -20.99
N SER A 2 4.81 -20.91 -20.15
CA SER A 2 3.62 -20.42 -19.41
C SER A 2 3.15 -19.06 -19.97
N THR A 3 3.67 -18.70 -21.13
CA THR A 3 3.99 -17.32 -21.53
C THR A 3 2.86 -16.52 -22.16
N ASP A 4 1.71 -17.11 -22.48
CA ASP A 4 0.58 -16.41 -23.13
C ASP A 4 -0.47 -15.91 -22.13
N LEU A 5 -0.75 -16.68 -21.07
CA LEU A 5 -1.73 -16.27 -20.06
C LEU A 5 -1.15 -15.24 -19.10
N GLU A 6 0.11 -15.44 -18.68
CA GLU A 6 0.81 -14.50 -17.78
C GLU A 6 1.01 -13.14 -18.44
N SER A 7 1.35 -13.10 -19.72
CA SER A 7 1.48 -11.85 -20.50
C SER A 7 0.13 -11.16 -20.68
N LEU A 8 -0.92 -11.90 -21.03
CA LEU A 8 -2.27 -11.34 -21.17
C LEU A 8 -2.78 -10.73 -19.86
N LEU A 9 -2.50 -11.37 -18.72
CA LEU A 9 -2.86 -10.85 -17.41
C LEU A 9 -2.03 -9.61 -17.03
N ALA A 10 -0.76 -9.57 -17.39
CA ALA A 10 0.09 -8.40 -17.18
C ALA A 10 -0.38 -7.19 -18.01
N ASP A 11 -0.72 -7.41 -19.28
CA ASP A 11 -1.25 -6.37 -20.17
C ASP A 11 -2.60 -5.84 -19.66
N LEU A 12 -3.47 -6.74 -19.20
CA LEU A 12 -4.74 -6.36 -18.59
C LEU A 12 -4.52 -5.53 -17.32
N HIS A 13 -3.57 -5.94 -16.47
CA HIS A 13 -3.23 -5.22 -15.24
C HIS A 13 -2.68 -3.82 -15.53
N LEU A 14 -1.80 -3.68 -16.53
CA LEU A 14 -1.26 -2.40 -16.96
C LEU A 14 -2.38 -1.47 -17.46
N ALA A 15 -3.21 -1.95 -18.39
CA ALA A 15 -4.29 -1.16 -18.98
C ALA A 15 -5.32 -0.68 -17.94
N ILE A 16 -5.66 -1.52 -16.97
CA ILE A 16 -6.58 -1.15 -15.87
C ILE A 16 -5.92 -0.09 -14.97
N THR A 17 -4.64 -0.27 -14.65
CA THR A 17 -3.89 0.65 -13.79
C THR A 17 -3.75 2.04 -14.42
N GLU A 18 -3.44 2.11 -15.72
CA GLU A 18 -3.34 3.38 -16.45
C GLU A 18 -4.67 4.13 -16.51
N GLN A 19 -5.77 3.43 -16.81
CA GLN A 19 -7.11 4.04 -16.85
C GLN A 19 -7.55 4.55 -15.47
N LEU A 20 -7.33 3.77 -14.41
CA LEU A 20 -7.62 4.21 -13.04
C LEU A 20 -6.76 5.43 -12.68
N LEU A 21 -5.47 5.43 -13.02
CA LEU A 21 -4.57 6.55 -12.76
C LEU A 21 -5.01 7.83 -13.48
N GLU A 22 -5.41 7.74 -14.74
CA GLU A 22 -5.93 8.89 -15.51
C GLU A 22 -7.19 9.46 -14.85
N ARG A 23 -8.15 8.62 -14.48
CA ARG A 23 -9.40 9.04 -13.82
C ARG A 23 -9.14 9.67 -12.45
N VAL A 24 -8.18 9.13 -11.70
CA VAL A 24 -7.75 9.70 -10.41
C VAL A 24 -7.12 11.07 -10.60
N LYS A 25 -6.19 11.21 -11.56
CA LYS A 25 -5.49 12.49 -11.84
C LYS A 25 -6.43 13.58 -12.35
N THR A 26 -7.41 13.22 -13.16
CA THR A 26 -8.42 14.14 -13.71
C THR A 26 -9.54 14.46 -12.73
N GLY A 27 -9.63 13.76 -11.59
CA GLY A 27 -10.64 13.97 -10.57
C GLY A 27 -12.04 13.48 -10.95
N VAL A 28 -12.15 12.71 -12.04
CA VAL A 28 -13.44 12.13 -12.51
C VAL A 28 -13.67 10.72 -11.98
N ALA A 29 -12.68 10.14 -11.26
CA ALA A 29 -12.82 8.84 -10.64
C ALA A 29 -13.97 8.83 -9.63
N THR A 30 -14.85 7.84 -9.78
CA THR A 30 -15.93 7.55 -8.84
C THR A 30 -15.38 6.97 -7.53
N ALA A 31 -16.16 7.03 -6.46
CA ALA A 31 -15.80 6.41 -5.18
C ALA A 31 -15.49 4.90 -5.30
N SER A 32 -16.17 4.22 -6.23
CA SER A 32 -15.93 2.80 -6.51
C SER A 32 -14.57 2.57 -7.14
N GLU A 33 -14.20 3.38 -8.14
CA GLU A 33 -12.88 3.30 -8.81
C GLU A 33 -11.74 3.67 -7.85
N LEU A 34 -11.93 4.66 -6.97
CA LEU A 34 -10.96 4.99 -5.91
C LEU A 34 -10.78 3.82 -4.93
N ASN A 35 -11.87 3.13 -4.59
CA ASN A 35 -11.83 1.96 -3.73
C ASN A 35 -11.11 0.77 -4.40
N VAL A 36 -11.29 0.59 -5.71
CA VAL A 36 -10.54 -0.40 -6.52
C VAL A 36 -9.06 -0.05 -6.59
N ALA A 37 -8.70 1.19 -6.90
CA ALA A 37 -7.31 1.64 -6.94
C ALA A 37 -6.61 1.44 -5.58
N ARG A 38 -7.28 1.75 -4.47
CA ARG A 38 -6.76 1.49 -3.11
C ARG A 38 -6.51 0.00 -2.86
N GLN A 39 -7.44 -0.87 -3.28
CA GLN A 39 -7.28 -2.32 -3.14
C GLN A 39 -6.14 -2.84 -4.00
N MET A 40 -6.06 -2.42 -5.26
CA MET A 40 -4.95 -2.79 -6.15
C MET A 40 -3.58 -2.42 -5.55
N LEU A 41 -3.44 -1.24 -4.96
CA LEU A 41 -2.20 -0.84 -4.27
C LEU A 41 -1.90 -1.75 -3.07
N LYS A 42 -2.91 -2.08 -2.27
CA LYS A 42 -2.77 -2.98 -1.11
C LYS A 42 -2.40 -4.41 -1.54
N ASP A 43 -3.06 -4.94 -2.56
CA ASP A 43 -2.86 -6.31 -3.07
C ASP A 43 -1.49 -6.47 -3.74
N ASN A 44 -0.95 -5.39 -4.31
CA ASN A 44 0.42 -5.34 -4.83
C ASN A 44 1.47 -4.93 -3.77
N ASN A 45 1.09 -4.92 -2.49
CA ASN A 45 1.96 -4.58 -1.36
C ASN A 45 2.60 -3.18 -1.45
N ILE A 46 2.01 -2.29 -2.27
CA ILE A 46 2.24 -0.85 -2.29
C ILE A 46 1.38 -0.25 -1.17
N GLU A 47 1.63 -0.74 0.05
CA GLU A 47 1.10 -0.06 1.22
C GLU A 47 1.85 1.26 1.36
N LEU A 48 1.12 2.33 1.69
CA LEU A 48 1.67 3.52 2.32
C LEU A 48 2.24 3.09 3.68
N ARG A 49 3.35 2.36 3.67
CA ARG A 49 4.18 2.22 4.86
C ARG A 49 4.64 3.65 5.15
N PRO A 50 4.38 4.20 6.36
CA PRO A 50 5.15 5.35 6.81
C PRO A 50 6.61 4.91 6.66
N ASN A 51 7.25 5.48 5.66
CA ASN A 51 8.57 5.04 5.23
C ASN A 51 9.51 5.11 6.44
N ALA A 52 10.36 4.10 6.61
CA ALA A 52 11.41 4.11 7.63
C ALA A 52 12.42 5.27 7.44
N THR A 53 12.26 6.07 6.38
CA THR A 53 12.93 7.36 6.15
C THR A 53 12.29 8.53 6.89
N SER A 54 11.13 8.34 7.52
CA SER A 54 10.51 9.31 8.41
C SER A 54 11.37 9.51 9.66
N PRO A 55 11.45 10.74 10.22
CA PRO A 55 12.10 11.00 11.51
C PRO A 55 11.63 10.04 12.62
N LEU A 56 10.40 9.51 12.52
CA LEU A 56 9.86 8.52 13.45
C LEU A 56 10.60 7.17 13.40
N GLY A 57 11.03 6.71 12.22
CA GLY A 57 11.77 5.44 12.08
C GLY A 57 13.15 5.51 12.73
N LYS A 58 13.84 6.65 12.56
CA LYS A 58 15.11 6.91 13.24
C LYS A 58 14.97 7.04 14.77
N LEU A 59 13.82 7.54 15.23
CA LEU A 59 13.53 7.63 16.66
C LEU A 59 13.26 6.26 17.26
N ALA A 60 12.56 5.38 16.55
CA ALA A 60 12.34 3.99 16.97
C ALA A 60 13.66 3.20 17.07
N ASP A 61 14.57 3.36 16.12
CA ASP A 61 15.91 2.74 16.18
C ASP A 61 16.78 3.31 17.32
N ALA A 62 16.58 4.58 17.70
CA ALA A 62 17.33 5.25 18.75
C ALA A 62 16.80 4.97 20.17
N LEU A 63 15.58 4.44 20.30
CA LEU A 63 14.92 4.14 21.57
C LEU A 63 14.16 2.80 21.49
N PRO A 64 14.89 1.66 21.48
CA PRO A 64 14.26 0.34 21.54
C PRO A 64 13.39 0.16 22.79
N ASP A 65 13.79 0.76 23.92
CA ASP A 65 13.10 0.63 25.22
C ASP A 65 11.81 1.46 25.33
N ALA A 66 11.52 2.38 24.40
CA ALA A 66 10.30 3.20 24.45
C ALA A 66 9.06 2.47 23.88
N PHE A 67 9.29 1.39 23.13
CA PHE A 67 8.25 0.63 22.45
C PHE A 67 8.14 -0.82 22.93
N ASP A 68 9.04 -1.28 23.80
CA ASP A 68 8.84 -2.48 24.62
C ASP A 68 7.81 -2.18 25.71
N VAL A 69 6.54 -2.12 25.30
CA VAL A 69 5.37 -2.22 26.20
C VAL A 69 4.93 -3.68 26.32
N ASP A 70 5.87 -4.57 26.65
CA ASP A 70 5.54 -5.85 27.24
C ASP A 70 5.61 -5.71 28.78
N ASP A 71 4.49 -5.99 29.44
CA ASP A 71 4.35 -6.26 30.88
C ASP A 71 4.25 -5.11 31.91
N GLN A 72 3.56 -4.00 31.62
CA GLN A 72 3.16 -3.06 32.70
C GLN A 72 1.78 -2.39 32.53
N TYR A 73 0.71 -3.18 32.40
CA TYR A 73 -0.62 -2.75 32.84
C TYR A 73 -1.23 -3.80 33.78
N PRO A 74 -1.38 -3.51 35.09
CA PRO A 74 -2.16 -4.38 35.95
C PRO A 74 -3.60 -4.39 35.44
N ARG A 75 -4.13 -5.58 35.11
CA ARG A 75 -5.56 -5.76 34.90
C ARG A 75 -6.25 -5.53 36.25
N HIS A 76 -6.82 -4.34 36.42
CA HIS A 76 -7.85 -4.09 37.44
C HIS A 76 -9.22 -4.49 36.90
#